data_AF-A0A7S7ZCM8-F1
#
_entry.id   AF-A0A7S7ZCM8-F1
#
_cell.length_a   1.000
_cell.length_b   1.000
_cell.length_c   1.000
_cell.angle_alpha   90.00
_cell.angle_beta   90.00
_cell.angle_gamma   90.00
#
_symmetry.space_group_name_H-M   'P 1'
#
loop_
_entity.id
_entity.type
_entity.pdbx_description
1 polymer ?
#
loop_
_entity_poly.entity_id
_entity_poly.type
_entity_poly.pdbx_seq_one_letter_code
_entity_poly.pdbx_strand_id
1 'polypeptide(L)' 'MAFDGDTPMTELEDRLERFETLTAECELIAKLATDSTKREVYLRLGEQYRQLAVDMRQVIATRAAA' A
#
# COMPACT_ATOMS: atom_id res chain seq x y z
N MET A 1 -0.74 5.36 -24.20
CA MET A 1 -2.13 5.31 -23.74
C MET A 1 -2.19 6.19 -22.51
N ALA A 2 -2.49 7.47 -22.71
CA ALA A 2 -2.63 8.43 -21.62
C ALA A 2 -4.09 8.37 -21.19
N PHE A 3 -4.34 7.99 -19.94
CA PHE A 3 -5.68 8.08 -19.37
C PHE A 3 -5.94 9.54 -19.01
N ASP A 4 -6.38 10.29 -20.02
CA ASP A 4 -7.08 11.57 -19.87
C ASP A 4 -8.33 11.31 -19.03
N GLY A 5 -8.22 11.45 -17.71
CA GLY A 5 -9.33 11.20 -16.80
C GLY A 5 -8.97 10.89 -15.35
N ASP A 6 -7.71 10.94 -14.95
CA ASP A 6 -7.39 10.77 -13.54
C ASP A 6 -7.76 12.03 -12.75
N THR A 7 -8.98 12.02 -12.19
CA THR A 7 -9.30 12.96 -11.14
C THR A 7 -8.33 12.72 -9.98
N PRO A 8 -7.88 13.75 -9.26
CA PRO A 8 -6.91 13.60 -8.17
C PRO A 8 -7.37 12.68 -7.01
N MET A 9 -8.60 12.18 -7.06
CA MET A 9 -9.16 11.15 -6.20
C MET A 9 -8.81 9.74 -6.68
N THR A 10 -8.86 9.47 -7.99
CA THR A 10 -8.54 8.16 -8.59
C THR A 10 -7.05 7.82 -8.49
N GLU A 11 -6.12 8.76 -8.67
CA GLU A 11 -4.68 8.49 -8.42
C GLU A 11 -4.41 8.15 -6.94
N LEU A 12 -5.15 8.75 -6.00
CA LEU A 12 -4.98 8.42 -4.58
C LEU A 12 -5.50 7.01 -4.27
N GLU A 13 -6.63 6.62 -4.88
CA GLU A 13 -7.21 5.28 -4.77
C GLU A 13 -6.30 4.23 -5.42
N ASP A 14 -5.78 4.47 -6.62
CA ASP A 14 -4.81 3.61 -7.31
C ASP A 14 -3.53 3.42 -6.48
N ARG A 15 -3.07 4.51 -5.86
CA ARG A 15 -1.88 4.46 -5.00
C ARG A 15 -2.15 3.73 -3.69
N LEU A 16 -3.35 3.84 -3.14
CA LEU A 16 -3.80 3.05 -2.00
C LEU A 16 -3.81 1.55 -2.34
N GLU A 17 -4.42 1.16 -3.45
CA GLU A 17 -4.46 -0.22 -3.92
C GLU A 17 -3.05 -0.80 -4.09
N ARG A 18 -2.12 0.01 -4.61
CA ARG A 18 -0.71 -0.37 -4.71
C ARG A 18 -0.07 -0.64 -3.35
N PHE A 19 -0.32 0.20 -2.33
CA PHE A 19 0.22 -0.04 -0.98
C PHE A 19 -0.39 -1.28 -0.32
N GLU A 20 -1.69 -1.53 -0.52
CA GLU A 20 -2.35 -2.74 -0.03
C GLU A 20 -1.77 -4.00 -0.68
N THR A 21 -1.55 -3.95 -2.00
CA THR A 21 -0.92 -5.04 -2.75
C THR A 21 0.50 -5.30 -2.26
N LEU A 22 1.33 -4.27 -2.13
CA LEU A 22 2.70 -4.38 -1.62
C LEU A 22 2.74 -4.93 -0.18
N THR A 23 1.77 -4.57 0.65
CA THR A 23 1.61 -5.13 2.01
C THR A 23 1.37 -6.64 1.93
N ALA A 24 0.40 -7.08 1.12
CA ALA A 24 0.06 -8.48 0.95
C ALA A 24 1.23 -9.30 0.37
N GLU A 25 1.94 -8.75 -0.60
CA GLU A 25 3.15 -9.36 -1.17
C GLU A 25 4.25 -9.52 -0.11
N CYS A 26 4.52 -8.49 0.69
CA CYS A 26 5.50 -8.55 1.78
C CYS A 26 5.13 -9.62 2.81
N GLU A 27 3.86 -9.71 3.20
CA GLU A 27 3.37 -10.75 4.11
C GLU A 27 3.52 -12.16 3.53
N LEU A 28 3.25 -12.34 2.23
CA LEU A 28 3.43 -13.61 1.54
C LEU A 28 4.91 -14.01 1.50
N ILE A 29 5.79 -13.08 1.13
CA ILE A 29 7.24 -13.34 1.09
C ILE A 29 7.75 -13.68 2.50
N ALA A 30 7.32 -12.96 3.54
CA ALA A 30 7.69 -13.25 4.91
C ALA A 30 7.23 -14.66 5.36
N LYS A 31 6.05 -15.11 4.93
CA LYS A 31 5.56 -16.48 5.21
C LYS A 31 6.43 -17.53 4.51
N LEU A 32 6.78 -17.30 3.24
CA LEU A 32 7.55 -18.23 2.42
C LEU A 32 9.07 -18.21 2.71
N ALA A 33 9.58 -17.15 3.33
CA ALA A 33 10.99 -17.02 3.65
C ALA A 33 11.44 -18.09 4.66
N THR A 34 12.44 -18.87 4.28
CA THR A 34 13.15 -19.82 5.15
C THR A 34 14.26 -19.15 5.97
N ASP A 35 14.77 -18.03 5.47
CA ASP A 35 15.75 -17.19 6.16
C ASP A 35 15.04 -16.21 7.11
N SER A 36 15.41 -16.25 8.40
CA SER A 36 14.79 -15.43 9.45
C SER A 36 15.07 -13.93 9.28
N THR A 37 16.25 -13.55 8.78
CA THR A 37 16.60 -12.15 8.53
C THR A 37 15.76 -11.58 7.40
N LYS A 38 15.62 -12.32 6.29
CA LYS A 38 14.76 -11.93 5.17
C LYS A 38 13.31 -11.82 5.63
N ARG A 39 12.82 -12.80 6.40
CA ARG A 39 11.47 -12.75 6.98
C ARG A 39 11.24 -11.46 7.76
N GLU A 40 12.16 -11.10 8.66
CA GLU A 40 12.02 -9.90 9.48
C GLU A 40 12.01 -8.60 8.65
N VAL A 41 12.85 -8.52 7.61
CA VAL A 41 12.86 -7.38 6.69
C VAL A 41 11.51 -7.21 6.00
N TYR A 42 10.95 -8.28 5.44
CA TYR A 42 9.65 -8.20 4.75
C TYR A 42 8.50 -7.92 5.72
N LEU A 43 8.56 -8.39 6.97
CA LEU A 43 7.57 -8.02 7.99
C LEU A 43 7.60 -6.52 8.30
N ARG A 44 8.80 -5.96 8.50
CA ARG A 44 8.95 -4.51 8.75
C ARG A 44 8.50 -3.69 7.56
N LEU A 45 8.84 -4.13 6.35
CA LEU A 45 8.45 -3.44 5.12
C LEU A 45 6.93 -3.49 4.90
N GLY A 46 6.30 -4.64 5.14
CA GLY A 46 4.84 -4.76 5.09
C GLY A 46 4.14 -3.86 6.10
N GLU A 47 4.68 -3.71 7.31
CA GLU A 47 4.14 -2.77 8.30
C GLU A 47 4.19 -1.32 7.82
N GLN A 48 5.31 -0.91 7.20
CA GLN A 48 5.45 0.44 6.64
C GLN A 48 4.42 0.71 5.53
N TYR A 49 4.22 -0.25 4.61
CA TYR A 49 3.20 -0.11 3.58
C TYR A 49 1.79 -0.09 4.15
N ARG A 50 1.53 -0.83 5.22
CA ARG A 50 0.23 -0.79 5.91
C ARG A 50 -0.03 0.58 6.53
N GLN A 51 0.97 1.19 7.18
CA GLN A 51 0.83 2.55 7.70
C GLN A 51 0.57 3.56 6.57
N LEU A 52 1.32 3.49 5.47
CA LEU A 52 1.09 4.35 4.31
C LEU A 52 -0.32 4.19 3.72
N ALA A 53 -0.85 2.96 3.67
CA ALA A 53 -2.21 2.71 3.23
C ALA A 53 -3.26 3.32 4.18
N VAL A 54 -3.04 3.24 5.51
CA VAL A 54 -3.92 3.87 6.50
C VAL A 54 -3.93 5.40 6.33
N ASP A 55 -2.75 6.01 6.24
CA ASP A 55 -2.62 7.46 6.03
C ASP A 55 -3.28 7.90 4.73
N MET A 56 -3.10 7.12 3.65
CA MET A 56 -3.73 7.40 2.35
C MET A 56 -5.26 7.32 2.43
N ARG A 57 -5.82 6.31 3.11
CA ARG A 57 -7.27 6.23 3.34
C ARG A 57 -7.81 7.45 4.10
N GLN A 58 -7.07 7.96 5.06
CA GLN A 58 -7.46 9.18 5.79
C GLN A 58 -7.46 10.41 4.89
N VAL A 59 -6.47 10.54 4.00
CA VAL A 59 -6.42 11.64 3.02
C VAL A 59 -7.58 11.55 2.04
N ILE A 60 -7.86 10.36 1.49
CA ILE A 60 -9.00 10.14 0.59
C ILE A 60 -10.32 10.48 1.28
N ALA A 61 -10.53 10.00 2.51
CA ALA A 61 -11.74 10.28 3.28
C ALA A 61 -11.90 11.79 3.57
N THR A 62 -10.81 12.48 3.90
CA THR A 62 -10.83 13.93 4.14
C THR A 62 -11.18 14.70 2.86
N ARG A 63 -10.64 14.29 1.70
CA ARG A 63 -10.94 14.90 0.41
C ARG A 63 -12.37 14.62 -0.08
N ALA A 64 -12.91 13.43 0.20
CA ALA A 64 -14.27 13.08 -0.16
C ALA A 64 -15.33 13.82 0.69
N ALA A 65 -14.96 14.27 1.89
CA ALA A 65 -15.84 15.00 2.80
C ALA A 65 -15.79 16.54 2.64
N ALA A 66 -14.87 17.06 1.81
CA ALA A 66 -14.67 18.48 1.55
C ALA A 66 -15.39 18.92 0.26
#